data_AF-A0A350M5Z4-F1
#
_entry.id   AF-A0A350M5Z4-F1
#
_cell.length_a   1.000
_cell.length_b   1.000
_cell.length_c   1.000
_cell.angle_alpha   90.00
_cell.angle_beta   90.00
_cell.angle_gamma   90.00
#
_symmetry.space_group_name_H-M   'P 1'
#
loop_
_entity.id
_entity.type
_entity.pdbx_description
1 polymer ?
#
loop_
_entity_poly.entity_id
_entity_poly.type
_entity_poly.pdbx_seq_one_letter_code
_entity_poly.pdbx_strand_id
1 'polypeptide(L)'
;MDEIRSYGVNITGAVKGQGSVNQGIQFVQEQVCSVTKRSVNTIKEYRNYMWDTDKLGKSLNVPIDIWNHSMDAIRYALDRTKKSMSFGVKRPGYKN
;
A
#
# COMPACT_ATOMS: atom_id res chain seq x y z
N MET A 1 17.60 -8.90 4.99
CA MET A 1 17.74 -7.89 3.91
C MET A 1 19.05 -8.09 3.16
N ASP A 2 20.18 -8.27 3.86
CA ASP A 2 21.50 -8.38 3.24
C ASP A 2 21.69 -9.65 2.40
N GLU A 3 21.07 -10.77 2.79
CA GLU A 3 21.04 -12.00 1.99
C GLU A 3 20.44 -11.75 0.60
N ILE A 4 19.28 -11.11 0.53
CA ILE A 4 18.61 -10.87 -0.76
C ILE A 4 19.35 -9.80 -1.59
N ARG A 5 19.97 -8.81 -0.93
CA ARG A 5 20.86 -7.85 -1.59
C ARG A 5 22.10 -8.52 -2.18
N SER A 6 22.63 -9.56 -1.53
CA SER A 6 23.79 -10.31 -2.03
C SER A 6 23.52 -11.00 -3.37
N TYR A 7 22.26 -11.37 -3.64
CA TYR A 7 21.81 -11.88 -4.93
C TYR A 7 21.61 -10.79 -6.00
N GLY A 8 22.02 -9.55 -5.76
CA GLY A 8 21.91 -8.43 -6.71
C GLY A 8 20.51 -7.83 -6.83
N VAL A 9 19.59 -8.17 -5.90
CA VAL A 9 18.22 -7.65 -5.91
C VAL A 9 18.19 -6.27 -5.24
N ASN A 10 17.62 -5.27 -5.95
CA ASN A 10 17.45 -3.94 -5.40
C ASN A 10 16.33 -3.91 -4.35
N ILE A 11 16.71 -3.80 -3.07
CA ILE A 11 15.78 -3.85 -1.95
C ILE A 11 15.96 -2.65 -1.02
N THR A 12 14.84 -1.97 -0.82
CA THR A 12 14.67 -0.86 0.10
C THR A 12 13.67 -1.23 1.20
N GLY A 13 13.97 -0.87 2.44
CA GLY A 13 13.06 -1.05 3.56
C GLY A 13 11.81 -0.16 3.43
N ALA A 14 10.68 -0.64 3.94
CA ALA A 14 9.45 0.15 4.02
C ALA A 14 9.45 1.00 5.31
N VAL A 15 9.03 2.26 5.21
CA VAL A 15 8.81 3.13 6.37
C VAL A 15 7.39 2.89 6.87
N LYS A 16 7.24 2.37 8.09
CA LYS A 16 5.93 2.11 8.71
C LYS A 16 5.70 3.08 9.87
N GLY A 17 4.64 3.86 9.79
CA GLY A 17 4.14 4.70 10.89
C GLY A 17 2.88 4.11 11.52
N GLN A 18 2.57 4.50 12.75
CA GLN A 18 1.29 4.14 13.37
C GLN A 18 0.13 4.66 12.48
N GLY A 19 -0.81 3.78 12.13
CA GLY A 19 -1.90 4.11 11.21
C GLY A 19 -1.57 4.03 9.71
N SER A 20 -0.35 3.63 9.33
CA SER A 20 0.06 3.53 7.91
C SER A 20 -0.72 2.48 7.10
N VAL A 21 -1.36 1.52 7.77
CA VAL A 21 -2.16 0.47 7.11
C VAL A 21 -3.41 1.08 6.50
N ASN A 22 -4.26 1.72 7.30
CA ASN A 22 -5.52 2.32 6.82
C ASN A 22 -5.27 3.42 5.78
N GLN A 23 -4.29 4.29 6.02
CA GLN A 23 -3.90 5.32 5.04
C GLN A 23 -3.39 4.69 3.73
N GLY A 24 -2.64 3.60 3.82
CA GLY A 24 -2.17 2.89 2.64
C GLY A 24 -3.30 2.19 1.88
N ILE A 25 -4.26 1.57 2.59
CA ILE A 25 -5.45 0.96 1.97
C ILE A 25 -6.26 2.02 1.21
N GLN A 26 -6.52 3.17 1.85
CA GLN A 26 -7.22 4.28 1.21
C GLN A 26 -6.47 4.77 -0.03
N PHE A 27 -5.15 4.96 0.06
CA PHE A 27 -4.34 5.39 -1.08
C PHE A 27 -4.40 4.39 -2.23
N VAL A 28 -4.36 3.07 -1.95
CA VAL A 28 -4.49 2.01 -2.96
C VAL A 28 -5.87 2.06 -3.63
N GLN A 29 -6.95 2.25 -2.85
CA GLN A 29 -8.32 2.34 -3.35
C GLN A 29 -8.55 3.55 -4.26
N GLU A 30 -7.79 4.63 -4.07
CA GLU A 30 -7.83 5.82 -4.94
C GLU A 30 -7.14 5.59 -6.31
N GLN A 31 -6.38 4.50 -6.49
CA GLN A 31 -5.68 4.21 -7.73
C GLN A 31 -6.50 3.33 -8.68
N VAL A 32 -6.35 3.57 -9.98
CA VAL A 32 -6.83 2.63 -11.01
C VAL A 32 -5.85 1.47 -11.13
N CYS A 33 -6.19 0.33 -10.51
CA CYS A 33 -5.36 -0.88 -10.54
C CYS A 33 -5.85 -1.86 -11.61
N SER A 34 -4.98 -2.23 -12.56
CA SER A 34 -5.23 -3.31 -13.51
C SER A 34 -4.43 -4.55 -13.13
N VAL A 35 -5.07 -5.73 -13.16
CA VAL A 35 -4.45 -7.01 -12.79
C VAL A 35 -4.53 -8.00 -13.94
N THR A 36 -3.42 -8.69 -14.23
CA THR A 36 -3.40 -9.73 -15.27
C THR A 36 -4.07 -11.01 -14.81
N LYS A 37 -4.72 -11.75 -15.72
CA LYS A 37 -5.47 -12.99 -15.40
C LYS A 37 -4.62 -14.07 -14.68
N ARG A 38 -3.30 -14.11 -14.93
CA ARG A 38 -2.37 -15.07 -14.31
C ARG A 38 -2.05 -14.77 -12.84
N SER A 39 -2.38 -13.58 -12.34
CA SER A 39 -2.15 -13.17 -10.95
C SER A 39 -3.20 -13.76 -10.00
N VAL A 40 -3.38 -15.08 -10.04
CA VAL A 40 -4.50 -15.79 -9.39
C VAL A 40 -4.58 -15.56 -7.88
N ASN A 41 -3.42 -15.54 -7.20
CA ASN A 41 -3.35 -15.29 -5.75
C ASN A 41 -3.74 -13.86 -5.41
N THR A 42 -3.22 -12.88 -6.17
CA THR A 42 -3.57 -11.47 -6.00
C THR A 42 -5.07 -11.25 -6.23
N ILE A 43 -5.65 -11.87 -7.27
CA ILE A 43 -7.08 -11.77 -7.56
C ILE A 43 -7.91 -12.40 -6.44
N LYS A 44 -7.49 -13.56 -5.92
CA LYS A 44 -8.16 -14.24 -4.81
C LYS A 44 -8.15 -13.35 -3.56
N GLU A 45 -6.99 -12.80 -3.21
CA GLU A 45 -6.84 -11.96 -2.04
C GLU A 45 -7.61 -10.64 -2.18
N TYR A 46 -7.50 -9.97 -3.34
CA TYR A 46 -8.22 -8.73 -3.62
C TYR A 46 -9.75 -8.86 -3.49
N ARG A 47 -10.30 -10.03 -3.84
CA ARG A 47 -11.74 -10.29 -3.73
C ARG A 47 -12.21 -10.60 -2.31
N ASN A 48 -11.32 -11.09 -1.44
CA ASN A 48 -11.67 -11.54 -0.09
C ASN A 48 -11.21 -10.58 1.00
N TYR A 49 -10.25 -9.70 0.72
CA TYR A 49 -9.74 -8.74 1.68
C TYR A 49 -10.78 -7.65 1.95
N MET A 50 -11.32 -7.66 3.17
CA MET A 50 -12.42 -6.80 3.59
C MET A 50 -12.15 -6.20 4.98
N TRP A 51 -12.97 -5.23 5.36
CA TRP A 51 -12.98 -4.70 6.71
C TRP A 51 -13.60 -5.71 7.66
N ASP A 52 -13.02 -5.83 8.85
CA ASP A 52 -13.57 -6.62 9.94
C ASP A 52 -14.90 -6.01 10.42
N THR A 53 -15.82 -6.86 10.85
CA THR A 53 -17.17 -6.44 11.25
C THR A 53 -17.49 -6.88 12.67
N ASP A 54 -18.25 -6.05 13.40
CA ASP A 54 -18.81 -6.47 14.67
C ASP A 54 -19.91 -7.54 14.50
N LYS A 55 -20.43 -8.04 15.63
CA LYS A 55 -21.52 -9.05 15.64
C LYS A 55 -22.81 -8.57 14.97
N LEU A 56 -22.97 -7.27 14.75
CA LEU A 56 -24.12 -6.63 14.13
C LEU A 56 -23.85 -6.31 12.64
N GLY A 57 -22.67 -6.66 12.11
CA GLY A 57 -22.28 -6.44 10.73
C GLY A 57 -21.69 -5.05 10.43
N LYS A 58 -21.41 -4.23 11.44
CA LYS A 58 -20.81 -2.90 11.25
C LYS A 58 -19.30 -3.02 11.08
N SER A 59 -18.76 -2.41 10.02
CA SER A 59 -17.32 -2.33 9.78
C SER A 59 -16.58 -1.59 10.90
N LEU A 60 -15.47 -2.17 11.35
CA LEU A 60 -14.64 -1.67 12.45
C LEU A 60 -13.47 -0.78 12.00
N ASN A 61 -13.33 -0.50 10.69
CA ASN A 61 -12.15 0.17 10.10
C ASN A 61 -10.81 -0.51 10.46
N VAL A 62 -10.88 -1.79 10.81
CA VAL A 62 -9.73 -2.67 10.99
C VAL A 62 -9.82 -3.69 9.85
N PRO A 63 -8.80 -3.84 9.01
CA PRO A 63 -8.84 -4.86 7.98
C PRO A 63 -8.68 -6.25 8.60
N ILE A 64 -9.30 -7.26 7.99
CA ILE A 64 -9.12 -8.65 8.44
C ILE A 64 -7.64 -9.08 8.31
N ASP A 65 -7.15 -9.91 9.24
CA ASP A 65 -5.77 -10.44 9.21
C ASP A 65 -5.68 -11.76 8.40
N ILE A 66 -6.39 -11.82 7.28
CA ILE A 66 -6.35 -12.92 6.33
C ILE A 66 -6.53 -12.37 4.92
N TRP A 67 -5.98 -13.07 3.92
CA TRP A 67 -5.99 -12.60 2.52
C TRP A 67 -5.24 -11.27 2.30
N ASN A 68 -4.27 -10.96 3.16
CA ASN A 68 -3.56 -9.68 3.17
C ASN A 68 -2.17 -9.70 2.53
N HIS A 69 -1.60 -10.85 2.17
CA HIS A 69 -0.19 -10.95 1.75
C HIS A 69 0.12 -10.09 0.51
N SER A 70 -0.63 -10.26 -0.57
CA SER A 70 -0.49 -9.47 -1.81
C SER A 70 -0.94 -8.04 -1.60
N MET A 71 -1.95 -7.81 -0.74
CA MET A 71 -2.48 -6.47 -0.46
C MET A 71 -1.42 -5.61 0.25
N ASP A 72 -0.70 -6.20 1.21
CA ASP A 72 0.42 -5.58 1.87
C ASP A 72 1.56 -5.29 0.90
N ALA A 73 1.90 -6.24 0.03
CA ALA A 73 2.93 -6.03 -0.98
C ALA A 73 2.59 -4.88 -1.93
N ILE A 74 1.35 -4.80 -2.42
CA ILE A 74 0.85 -3.71 -3.27
C ILE A 74 0.92 -2.38 -2.52
N ARG A 75 0.47 -2.36 -1.25
CA ARG A 75 0.50 -1.17 -0.42
C ARG A 75 1.92 -0.65 -0.23
N TYR A 76 2.90 -1.50 0.06
CA TYR A 76 4.31 -1.08 0.16
C TYR A 76 4.87 -0.57 -1.15
N ALA A 77 4.50 -1.20 -2.28
CA ALA A 77 4.94 -0.76 -3.60
C ALA A 77 4.40 0.65 -3.93
N LEU A 78 3.13 0.91 -3.64
CA LEU A 78 2.48 2.19 -3.89
C LEU A 78 2.85 3.28 -2.86
N ASP A 79 3.09 2.93 -1.60
CA ASP A 79 3.52 3.90 -0.59
C ASP A 79 4.82 4.61 -0.99
N ARG A 80 5.73 3.90 -1.68
CA ARG A 80 6.96 4.48 -2.23
C ARG A 80 6.73 5.50 -3.34
N THR A 81 5.63 5.41 -4.08
CA THR A 81 5.33 6.33 -5.19
C THR A 81 4.67 7.62 -4.70
N LYS A 82 4.23 7.67 -3.44
CA LYS A 82 3.74 8.90 -2.83
C LYS A 82 4.83 9.96 -2.96
N LYS A 83 4.54 11.01 -3.73
CA LYS A 83 5.37 12.22 -3.69
C LYS A 83 5.40 12.67 -2.23
N SER A 84 6.59 12.84 -1.69
CA SER A 84 6.77 13.76 -0.58
C SER A 84 6.08 15.06 -0.99
N MET A 85 4.98 15.40 -0.33
CA MET A 85 4.48 16.75 -0.33
C MET A 85 5.59 17.59 0.27
N SER A 86 6.46 18.15 -0.58
CA SER A 86 7.44 19.12 -0.13
C SER A 86 6.64 20.36 0.27
N PHE A 87 6.26 20.44 1.54
CA PHE A 87 5.80 21.69 2.12
C PHE A 87 6.97 22.69 2.03
N GLY A 88 6.93 23.56 1.02
CA GLY A 88 7.60 24.85 1.07
C GLY A 88 9.09 24.93 0.73
N VAL A 89 9.57 24.35 -0.37
CA VAL A 89 10.76 24.93 -1.04
C VAL A 89 10.27 25.79 -2.21
N LYS A 90 10.19 27.11 -1.98
CA LYS A 90 10.01 28.09 -3.06
C LYS A 90 11.19 27.91 -4.03
N ARG A 91 10.92 27.46 -5.25
CA ARG A 91 11.91 27.51 -6.33
C ARG A 91 12.20 28.98 -6.62
N PRO A 92 13.46 29.44 -6.53
CA PRO A 92 13.79 30.80 -6.93
C PRO A 92 13.65 30.89 -8.44
N GLY A 93 12.68 31.68 -8.95
CA GLY A 93 12.66 32.01 -10.38
C GLY A 93 11.33 32.35 -11.04
N TYR A 94 10.16 32.24 -10.40
CA TYR A 94 8.91 32.64 -11.04
C TYR A 94 8.42 33.98 -10.48
N LYS A 95 8.53 35.04 -11.30
CA LYS A 95 7.80 36.31 -11.09
C LYS A 95 6.45 36.21 -11.80
N ASN A 96 5.44 36.83 -11.18
CA ASN A 96 4.04 36.86 -11.63
C ASN A 96 3.89 37.30 -13.09
#